data_AF-A0A0A9WUP0-F1
#
_entry.id   AF-A0A0A9WUP0-F1
#
_cell.length_a   1.000
_cell.length_b   1.000
_cell.length_c   1.000
_cell.angle_alpha   90.00
_cell.angle_beta   90.00
_cell.angle_gamma   90.00
#
_symmetry.space_group_name_H-M   'P 1'
#
loop_
_entity.id
_entity.type
_entity.pdbx_description
1 polymer ?
#
loop_
_entity_poly.entity_id
_entity_poly.type
_entity_poly.pdbx_seq_one_letter_code
_entity_poly.pdbx_strand_id
1 'polypeptide(L)'
;ATDCACDTNLSNQLKDRFVMGMSKGKTRSRLFEEDASTVTLDKLINIAIAKEASGKFEENTSKELNIKKEPVFYMDKKKTGTVKQNTKGCKICGGKANHSPEKCRYREYECNICKQKG
;
A
#
# COMPACT_ATOMS: atom_id res chain seq x y z
N ALA A 1 14.29 -24.33 51.38
CA ALA A 1 13.62 -23.55 50.33
C ALA A 1 13.58 -22.12 50.83
N THR A 2 14.32 -21.22 50.19
CA THR A 2 14.39 -19.81 50.61
C THR A 2 13.18 -19.07 50.05
N ASP A 3 12.26 -18.68 50.92
CA ASP A 3 11.16 -17.77 50.59
C ASP A 3 11.74 -16.41 50.18
N CYS A 4 11.73 -16.13 48.87
CA CYS A 4 12.04 -14.80 48.33
C CYS A 4 10.85 -13.89 48.64
N ALA A 5 11.05 -12.86 49.47
CA ALA A 5 10.06 -11.83 49.80
C ALA A 5 9.81 -10.85 48.63
N CYS A 6 9.54 -11.40 47.45
CA CYS A 6 9.66 -10.72 46.18
C CYS A 6 8.29 -10.37 45.58
N ASP A 7 7.19 -10.81 46.18
CA ASP A 7 5.86 -10.85 45.57
C ASP A 7 5.39 -9.53 44.94
N THR A 8 5.53 -8.40 45.64
CA THR A 8 5.03 -7.10 45.15
C THR A 8 5.99 -6.46 44.14
N ASN A 9 7.30 -6.54 44.39
CA ASN A 9 8.32 -6.01 43.48
C ASN A 9 8.43 -6.82 42.18
N LEU A 10 8.32 -8.14 42.28
CA LEU A 10 8.33 -9.06 41.15
C LEU A 10 7.17 -8.76 40.21
N SER A 11 5.98 -8.57 40.76
CA SER A 11 4.79 -8.23 39.97
C SER A 11 4.99 -6.95 39.16
N ASN A 12 5.60 -5.92 39.75
CA ASN A 12 5.90 -4.67 39.04
C ASN A 12 7.00 -4.83 38.00
N GLN A 13 8.08 -5.56 38.32
CA GLN A 13 9.17 -5.82 37.36
C GLN A 13 8.71 -6.64 36.16
N LEU A 14 7.80 -7.60 36.35
CA LEU A 14 7.22 -8.39 35.26
C LEU A 14 6.36 -7.52 34.34
N LYS A 15 5.53 -6.63 34.90
CA LYS A 15 4.75 -5.65 34.12
C LYS A 15 5.67 -4.75 33.30
N ASP A 16 6.70 -4.18 33.91
CA ASP A 16 7.65 -3.30 33.23
C ASP A 16 8.41 -4.05 32.13
N ARG A 17 8.92 -5.25 32.42
CA ARG A 17 9.64 -6.05 31.41
C ARG A 17 8.75 -6.45 30.25
N PHE A 18 7.49 -6.79 30.53
CA PHE A 18 6.52 -7.08 29.48
C PHE A 18 6.27 -5.86 28.58
N VAL A 19 5.93 -4.71 29.15
CA VAL A 19 5.62 -3.49 28.38
C VAL A 19 6.85 -2.97 27.63
N MET A 20 8.01 -2.94 28.28
CA MET A 20 9.26 -2.49 27.65
C MET A 20 9.75 -3.44 26.56
N GLY A 21 9.45 -4.73 26.67
CA GLY A 21 9.77 -5.77 25.68
C GLY A 21 8.95 -5.66 24.39
N MET A 22 7.83 -4.93 24.41
CA MET A 22 7.02 -4.71 23.21
C MET A 22 7.71 -3.77 22.21
N SER A 23 7.47 -4.03 20.92
CA SER A 23 7.92 -3.18 19.83
C SER A 23 7.33 -1.77 19.96
N LYS A 24 8.10 -0.75 19.54
CA LYS A 24 7.59 0.62 19.50
C LYS A 24 6.42 0.68 18.50
N GLY A 25 5.27 1.18 18.94
CA GLY A 25 4.08 1.25 18.09
C GLY A 25 2.79 1.34 18.88
N LYS A 26 1.67 1.14 18.18
CA LYS A 26 0.31 1.28 18.72
C LYS A 26 0.05 0.35 19.91
N THR A 27 0.58 -0.88 19.88
CA THR A 27 0.42 -1.86 20.98
C THR A 27 1.10 -1.37 22.26
N ARG A 28 2.38 -0.99 22.17
CA ARG A 28 3.11 -0.45 23.33
C ARG A 28 2.53 0.87 23.83
N SER A 29 2.10 1.76 22.93
CA SER A 29 1.42 3.00 23.33
C SER A 29 0.14 2.71 24.11
N ARG A 30 -0.69 1.77 23.65
CA ARG A 30 -1.92 1.37 24.34
C ARG A 30 -1.64 0.80 25.74
N LEU A 31 -0.56 0.02 25.89
CA LEU A 31 -0.16 -0.52 27.20
C LEU A 31 0.29 0.57 28.18
N PHE A 32 0.89 1.67 27.69
CA PHE A 32 1.28 2.81 28.53
C PHE A 32 0.12 3.70 28.97
N GLU A 33 -1.06 3.57 28.36
CA GLU A 33 -2.26 4.29 28.79
C GLU A 33 -2.88 3.67 30.06
N GLU A 34 -2.50 2.44 30.41
CA GLU A 34 -2.99 1.75 31.60
C GLU A 34 -2.28 2.23 32.85
N ASP A 35 -3.02 2.36 33.96
CA ASP A 35 -2.44 2.74 35.24
C ASP A 35 -1.68 1.56 35.88
N ALA A 36 -0.39 1.78 36.14
CA ALA A 36 0.54 0.79 36.67
C ALA A 36 0.13 0.25 38.06
N SER A 37 -0.62 1.04 38.84
CA SER A 37 -1.03 0.70 40.21
C SER A 37 -2.21 -0.27 40.24
N THR A 38 -3.12 -0.16 39.28
CA THR A 38 -4.39 -0.92 39.23
C THR A 38 -4.35 -2.09 38.26
N VAL A 39 -3.46 -2.05 37.26
CA VAL A 39 -3.37 -3.09 36.23
C VAL A 39 -2.58 -4.32 36.71
N THR A 40 -3.10 -5.51 36.40
CA THR A 40 -2.42 -6.79 36.60
C THR A 40 -1.71 -7.22 35.32
N LEU A 41 -0.70 -8.08 35.45
CA LEU A 41 0.03 -8.60 34.29
C LEU A 41 -0.89 -9.31 33.29
N ASP A 42 -1.86 -10.11 33.79
CA ASP A 42 -2.83 -10.81 32.96
C ASP A 42 -3.68 -9.85 32.10
N LYS A 43 -4.12 -8.71 32.68
CA LYS A 43 -4.83 -7.68 31.93
C LYS A 43 -3.97 -7.08 30.83
N LEU A 44 -2.69 -6.79 31.11
CA LEU A 44 -1.76 -6.27 30.09
C LEU A 44 -1.58 -7.26 28.93
N ILE A 45 -1.49 -8.56 29.22
CA ILE A 45 -1.39 -9.61 28.21
C ILE A 45 -2.66 -9.63 27.34
N ASN A 46 -3.83 -9.62 27.97
CA ASN A 46 -5.11 -9.60 27.25
C ASN A 46 -5.27 -8.36 26.35
N ILE A 47 -4.85 -7.18 26.84
CA ILE A 47 -4.85 -5.94 26.05
C ILE A 47 -3.90 -6.06 24.85
N ALA A 48 -2.70 -6.59 25.05
CA ALA A 48 -1.73 -6.79 23.97
C ALA A 48 -2.30 -7.72 22.89
N ILE A 49 -2.83 -8.88 23.28
CA ILE A 49 -3.45 -9.85 22.36
C ILE A 49 -4.58 -9.20 21.56
N ALA A 50 -5.50 -8.48 22.23
CA ALA A 50 -6.61 -7.82 21.56
C ALA A 50 -6.14 -6.75 20.57
N LYS A 51 -5.12 -5.97 20.94
CA LYS A 51 -4.58 -4.91 20.08
C LYS A 51 -3.82 -5.46 18.88
N GLU A 52 -3.06 -6.55 19.05
CA GLU A 52 -2.38 -7.24 17.95
C GLU A 52 -3.36 -7.90 16.98
N ALA A 53 -4.44 -8.50 17.49
CA ALA A 53 -5.50 -9.06 16.66
C ALA A 53 -6.18 -7.98 15.79
N SER A 54 -6.40 -6.78 16.34
CA SER A 54 -6.96 -5.64 15.62
C SER A 54 -5.96 -4.98 14.65
N GLY A 55 -4.68 -4.91 15.01
CA GLY A 55 -3.63 -4.24 14.24
C GLY A 55 -3.34 -4.87 12.87
N LYS A 56 -3.58 -6.18 12.71
CA LYS A 56 -3.42 -6.89 11.41
C LYS A 56 -4.31 -6.32 10.31
N PHE A 57 -5.43 -5.67 10.65
CA PHE A 57 -6.30 -5.02 9.68
C PHE A 57 -5.77 -3.64 9.29
N GLU A 58 -5.21 -2.88 10.24
CA GLU A 58 -4.80 -1.49 10.00
C GLU A 58 -3.44 -1.32 9.31
N GLU A 59 -2.47 -2.22 9.51
CA GLU A 59 -1.23 -2.20 8.73
C GLU A 59 -1.48 -2.41 7.23
N ASN A 60 -2.57 -3.09 6.88
CA ASN A 60 -2.99 -3.28 5.50
C ASN A 60 -3.72 -2.04 4.93
N THR A 61 -4.38 -1.26 5.79
CA THR A 61 -5.10 -0.02 5.41
C THR A 61 -4.17 1.20 5.36
N SER A 62 -3.09 1.22 6.15
CA SER A 62 -2.15 2.35 6.26
C SER A 62 -1.00 2.29 5.26
N LYS A 63 -0.75 1.14 4.63
CA LYS A 63 0.00 1.13 3.38
C LYS A 63 -0.86 1.90 2.41
N GLU A 64 -0.42 3.10 2.03
CA GLU A 64 -0.99 3.80 0.88
C GLU A 64 -1.17 2.75 -0.20
N LEU A 65 -2.42 2.39 -0.46
CA LEU A 65 -2.74 1.60 -1.63
C LEU A 65 -2.03 2.34 -2.76
N ASN A 66 -1.20 1.65 -3.54
CA ASN A 66 -0.59 2.22 -4.73
C ASN A 66 -1.69 2.42 -5.77
N ILE A 67 -2.63 3.31 -5.44
CA ILE A 67 -3.70 3.78 -6.27
C ILE A 67 -2.97 4.69 -7.23
N LYS A 68 -2.85 4.22 -8.46
CA LYS A 68 -2.49 5.07 -9.58
C LYS A 68 -3.45 6.25 -9.53
N LYS A 69 -2.95 7.43 -9.11
CA LYS A 69 -3.72 8.66 -9.14
C LYS A 69 -3.99 8.93 -10.62
N GLU A 70 -5.22 8.64 -11.07
CA GLU A 70 -5.62 9.03 -12.41
C GLU A 70 -5.54 10.56 -12.49
N PRO A 71 -4.89 11.12 -13.52
CA PRO A 71 -4.88 12.56 -13.71
C PRO A 71 -6.33 13.01 -13.90
N VAL A 72 -6.84 13.77 -12.92
CA VAL A 72 -8.13 14.44 -13.02
C VAL A 72 -7.95 15.57 -14.04
N PHE A 73 -8.38 15.34 -15.28
CA PHE A 73 -8.37 16.36 -16.32
C PHE A 73 -9.54 17.32 -16.08
N TYR A 74 -9.27 18.43 -15.41
CA TYR A 74 -10.20 19.56 -15.37
C TYR A 74 -10.30 20.16 -16.78
N MET A 75 -11.50 20.20 -17.32
CA MET A 75 -11.79 20.90 -18.58
C MET A 75 -11.81 22.40 -18.32
N ASP A 76 -10.64 23.00 -18.12
CA ASP A 76 -10.50 24.44 -18.12
C ASP A 76 -10.77 24.96 -19.54
N LYS A 77 -11.89 25.66 -19.70
CA LYS A 77 -12.22 26.40 -20.93
C LYS A 77 -11.31 27.61 -21.06
N LYS A 78 -10.01 27.40 -21.28
CA LYS A 78 -9.09 28.45 -21.73
C LYS A 78 -8.26 27.94 -22.90
N LYS A 79 -8.66 28.44 -24.07
CA LYS A 79 -7.90 28.41 -25.32
C LYS A 79 -6.50 28.97 -25.08
N THR A 80 -5.49 28.10 -24.93
CA THR A 80 -4.09 28.43 -25.21
C THR A 80 -3.40 27.14 -25.66
N GLY A 81 -2.70 27.23 -26.81
CA GLY A 81 -2.32 26.09 -27.64
C GLY A 81 -1.34 25.12 -26.99
N THR A 82 -1.57 23.83 -27.24
CA THR A 82 -0.58 22.77 -27.04
C THR A 82 -0.53 21.90 -28.29
N VAL A 83 0.71 21.58 -28.66
CA VAL A 83 1.13 20.91 -29.89
C VAL A 83 0.38 19.59 -30.08
N LYS A 84 -0.35 19.44 -31.20
CA LYS A 84 -0.80 18.14 -31.69
C LYS A 84 0.44 17.28 -31.90
N GLN A 85 0.74 16.37 -30.98
CA GLN A 85 1.59 15.23 -31.29
C GLN A 85 0.81 14.38 -32.28
N ASN A 86 1.07 14.64 -33.57
CA ASN A 86 0.58 13.87 -34.68
C ASN A 86 1.30 12.53 -34.64
N THR A 87 0.85 11.62 -33.77
CA THR A 87 1.26 10.22 -33.77
C THR A 87 0.64 9.60 -35.01
N LYS A 88 1.25 9.86 -36.18
CA LYS A 88 0.84 9.31 -37.46
C LYS A 88 0.76 7.80 -37.27
N GLY A 89 -0.45 7.25 -37.38
CA GLY A 89 -0.71 5.82 -37.26
C GLY A 89 0.08 5.02 -38.29
N CYS A 90 0.06 3.70 -38.15
CA CYS A 90 0.72 2.80 -39.08
C CYS A 90 0.12 2.99 -40.49
N LYS A 91 0.96 3.30 -41.48
CA LYS A 91 0.53 3.56 -42.87
C LYS A 91 -0.02 2.33 -43.59
N ILE A 92 0.27 1.15 -43.06
CA ILE A 92 -0.09 -0.15 -43.63
C ILE A 92 -1.50 -0.54 -43.20
N CYS A 93 -1.75 -0.60 -41.89
CA CYS A 93 -3.04 -1.04 -41.36
C CYS A 93 -3.98 0.11 -40.97
N GLY A 94 -3.55 1.36 -41.15
CA GLY A 94 -4.26 2.56 -40.67
C GLY A 94 -4.41 2.64 -39.15
N GLY A 95 -3.81 1.69 -38.42
CA GLY A 95 -3.97 1.52 -36.98
C GLY A 95 -3.12 2.49 -36.14
N LYS A 96 -3.31 2.44 -34.83
CA LYS A 96 -2.58 3.25 -33.84
C LYS A 96 -1.05 3.08 -33.99
N ALA A 97 -0.29 4.08 -33.54
CA ALA A 97 1.18 4.12 -33.57
C ALA A 97 1.89 3.12 -32.64
N ASN A 98 1.25 1.99 -32.32
CA ASN A 98 1.78 0.96 -31.41
C ASN A 98 2.81 0.03 -32.08
N HIS A 99 3.12 0.23 -33.36
CA HIS A 99 4.14 -0.51 -34.10
C HIS A 99 4.65 0.29 -35.30
N SER A 100 5.88 -0.03 -35.74
CA SER A 100 6.44 0.47 -37.00
C SER A 100 5.86 -0.31 -38.20
N PRO A 101 5.86 0.26 -39.42
CA PRO A 101 5.40 -0.43 -40.62
C PRO A 101 6.07 -1.80 -40.84
N GLU A 102 7.35 -1.92 -40.52
CA GLU A 102 8.13 -3.17 -40.64
C GLU A 102 7.61 -4.30 -39.75
N LYS A 103 7.01 -3.95 -38.60
CA LYS A 103 6.45 -4.88 -37.63
C LYS A 103 4.93 -5.01 -37.76
N CYS A 104 4.35 -4.49 -38.84
CA CYS A 104 2.91 -4.59 -39.06
C CYS A 104 2.52 -6.00 -39.49
N ARG A 105 1.47 -6.54 -38.85
CA ARG A 105 0.85 -7.81 -39.24
C ARG A 105 0.43 -7.84 -40.71
N TYR A 106 0.06 -6.68 -41.26
CA TYR A 106 -0.44 -6.56 -42.63
C TYR A 106 0.65 -6.18 -43.64
N ARG A 107 1.93 -6.07 -43.25
CA ARG A 107 3.01 -5.58 -44.13
C ARG A 107 3.19 -6.34 -45.46
N GLU A 108 2.75 -7.59 -45.50
CA GLU A 108 2.84 -8.49 -46.66
C GLU A 108 1.46 -8.75 -47.28
N TYR A 109 0.42 -8.11 -46.78
CA TYR A 109 -0.94 -8.25 -47.27
C TYR A 109 -1.12 -7.50 -48.59
N GLU A 110 -1.81 -8.14 -49.54
CA GLU A 110 -2.12 -7.54 -50.83
C GLU A 110 -3.59 -7.09 -50.84
N CYS A 111 -3.82 -5.82 -51.14
CA CYS A 111 -5.18 -5.29 -51.19
C CYS A 111 -5.99 -5.96 -52.31
N ASN A 112 -7.17 -6.49 -51.99
CA ASN A 112 -8.04 -7.14 -52.97
C ASN A 112 -8.63 -6.17 -54.02
N ILE A 113 -8.62 -4.86 -53.75
CA ILE A 113 -9.19 -3.83 -54.63
C ILE A 113 -8.12 -3.22 -55.53
N CYS A 114 -6.97 -2.80 -54.96
CA CYS A 114 -5.92 -2.11 -55.70
C CYS A 114 -4.67 -2.96 -55.98
N LYS A 115 -4.60 -4.20 -55.49
CA LYS A 115 -3.48 -5.15 -55.69
C LYS A 115 -2.11 -4.64 -55.24
N GLN A 116 -2.07 -3.59 -54.43
CA GLN A 116 -0.84 -3.08 -53.83
C GLN A 116 -0.56 -3.80 -52.51
N LYS A 117 0.73 -4.09 -52.26
CA LYS A 117 1.21 -4.62 -50.99
C LYS A 117 1.36 -3.50 -49.99
N GLY A 118 0.73 -3.67 -48.83
CA GLY A 118 0.62 -2.65 -47.80
C GLY A 118 0.41 -3.32 -46.48
#